data_AF-A0A7V9GTC5-F1
#
_entry.id   AF-A0A7V9GTC5-F1
#
_cell.length_a   1.000
_cell.length_b   1.000
_cell.length_c   1.000
_cell.angle_alpha   90.00
_cell.angle_beta   90.00
_cell.angle_gamma   90.00
#
_symmetry.space_group_name_H-M   'P 1'
#
loop_
_entity.id
_entity.type
_entity.pdbx_description
1 polymer ?
#
loop_
_entity_poly.entity_id
_entity_poly.type
_entity_poly.pdbx_seq_one_letter_code
_entity_poly.pdbx_strand_id
1 'polypeptide(L)'
;PEVSRPPRRDGRDAPLVALCGALVRQRSMDEKIAPEVIGTQSDTATLVSDVRGGREESSESRLLKGWRRELVGDELIELLRGRRMVGVNPEGGLKVDGAG
;
A
#
# COMPACT_ATOMS: atom_id res chain seq x y z
N PRO A 1 31.32 16.57 -10.11
CA PRO A 1 30.39 15.61 -9.45
C PRO A 1 29.08 15.49 -10.26
N GLU A 2 28.85 14.34 -10.89
CA GLU A 2 27.55 14.06 -11.51
C GLU A 2 26.51 13.88 -10.41
N VAL A 3 25.55 14.78 -10.36
CA VAL A 3 24.41 14.67 -9.46
C VAL A 3 23.51 13.58 -10.04
N SER A 4 23.64 12.35 -9.53
CA SER A 4 22.77 11.24 -9.90
C SER A 4 21.34 11.63 -9.54
N ARG A 5 20.52 11.95 -10.55
CA ARG A 5 19.13 12.34 -10.36
C ARG A 5 18.42 11.14 -9.76
N PRO A 6 17.72 11.29 -8.61
CA PRO A 6 17.00 10.17 -8.04
C PRO A 6 16.08 9.57 -9.11
N PRO A 7 15.98 8.23 -9.18
CA PRO A 7 15.19 7.57 -10.21
C PRO A 7 13.79 8.19 -10.23
N ARG A 8 13.34 8.63 -11.41
CA ARG A 8 11.99 9.19 -11.56
C ARG A 8 11.02 8.10 -11.16
N ARG A 9 10.15 8.40 -10.18
CA ARG A 9 9.01 7.54 -9.84
C ARG A 9 8.22 7.28 -11.12
N ASP A 10 7.94 6.00 -11.42
CA ASP A 10 7.20 5.62 -12.62
C ASP A 10 5.80 6.23 -12.51
N GLY A 11 5.31 6.89 -13.56
CA GLY A 11 3.97 7.49 -13.56
C GLY A 11 2.86 6.50 -13.24
N ARG A 12 3.11 5.19 -13.49
CA ARG A 12 2.21 4.09 -13.13
C ARG A 12 2.10 3.85 -11.62
N ASP A 13 3.03 4.35 -10.80
CA ASP A 13 2.97 4.21 -9.33
C ASP A 13 1.91 5.12 -8.71
N ALA A 14 1.72 6.32 -9.26
CA ALA A 14 0.83 7.33 -8.68
C ALA A 14 -0.60 6.80 -8.36
N PRO A 15 -1.32 6.17 -9.31
CA PRO A 15 -2.66 5.63 -9.00
C PRO A 15 -2.61 4.47 -7.99
N LEU A 16 -1.56 3.66 -8.01
CA LEU A 16 -1.40 2.54 -7.06
C LEU A 16 -1.14 3.06 -5.65
N VAL A 17 -0.30 4.09 -5.49
CA VAL A 17 -0.04 4.75 -4.21
C VAL A 17 -1.32 5.37 -3.66
N ALA A 18 -2.13 6.01 -4.51
CA ALA A 18 -3.41 6.56 -4.09
C ALA A 18 -4.38 5.45 -3.61
N LEU A 19 -4.48 4.34 -4.35
CA LEU A 19 -5.31 3.20 -3.98
C LEU A 19 -4.88 2.57 -2.65
N CYS A 20 -3.59 2.26 -2.50
CA CYS A 20 -3.05 1.70 -1.26
C CYS A 20 -3.25 2.67 -0.08
N GLY A 21 -3.06 3.98 -0.29
CA GLY A 21 -3.32 4.99 0.73
C GLY A 21 -4.79 5.07 1.14
N ALA A 22 -5.72 4.86 0.20
CA ALA A 22 -7.15 4.79 0.51
C ALA A 22 -7.49 3.56 1.37
N LEU A 23 -6.88 2.40 1.09
CA LEU A 23 -7.05 1.19 1.91
C LEU A 23 -6.45 1.32 3.31
N VAL A 24 -5.29 1.96 3.45
CA VAL A 24 -4.74 2.30 4.78
C VAL A 24 -5.72 3.17 5.58
N ARG A 25 -6.36 4.14 4.93
CA ARG A 25 -7.40 4.96 5.57
C ARG A 25 -8.65 4.16 5.90
N GLN A 26 -9.06 3.21 5.07
CA GLN A 26 -10.16 2.30 5.38
C GLN A 26 -9.86 1.50 6.66
N ARG A 27 -8.69 0.83 6.74
CA ARG A 27 -8.28 0.06 7.91
C ARG A 27 -8.11 0.91 9.17
N SER A 28 -7.66 2.16 9.00
CA SER A 28 -7.62 3.16 10.07
C SER A 28 -9.00 3.40 10.69
N MET A 29 -10.04 3.52 9.86
CA MET A 29 -11.42 3.70 10.33
C MET A 29 -11.96 2.42 10.99
N ASP A 30 -11.71 1.25 10.38
CA ASP A 30 -12.16 -0.05 10.88
C ASP A 30 -11.59 -0.33 12.29
N GLU A 31 -10.29 -0.08 12.50
CA GLU A 31 -9.58 -0.36 13.76
C GLU A 31 -9.53 0.83 14.74
N LYS A 32 -10.03 2.00 14.34
CA LYS A 32 -9.96 3.25 15.12
C LYS A 32 -8.53 3.65 15.50
N ILE A 33 -7.57 3.39 14.62
CA ILE A 33 -6.16 3.76 14.76
C ILE A 33 -5.88 4.95 13.83
N ALA A 34 -5.19 5.99 14.31
CA ALA A 34 -4.80 7.12 13.46
C ALA A 34 -3.98 6.64 12.24
N PRO A 35 -4.28 7.12 11.01
CA PRO A 35 -3.67 6.56 9.79
C PRO A 35 -2.14 6.73 9.77
N GLU A 36 -1.59 7.79 10.36
CA GLU A 36 -0.15 8.04 10.45
C GLU A 36 0.59 7.03 11.35
N VAL A 37 -0.13 6.39 12.28
CA VAL A 37 0.40 5.30 13.11
C VAL A 37 0.52 4.01 12.29
N ILE A 38 -0.40 3.79 11.34
CA ILE A 38 -0.35 2.66 10.41
C ILE A 38 0.72 2.91 9.35
N GLY A 39 0.67 4.03 8.64
CA GLY A 39 1.68 4.37 7.63
C GLY A 39 1.45 5.73 6.99
N THR A 40 2.52 6.27 6.41
CA THR A 40 2.50 7.55 5.69
C THR A 40 2.39 7.34 4.19
N GLN A 41 2.08 8.42 3.45
CA GLN A 41 2.13 8.40 1.99
C GLN A 41 3.50 7.97 1.43
N SER A 42 4.59 8.32 2.13
CA SER A 42 5.93 7.87 1.77
C SER A 42 6.12 6.36 1.98
N ASP A 43 5.59 5.80 3.08
CA ASP A 43 5.61 4.35 3.32
C ASP A 43 4.85 3.60 2.19
N THR A 44 3.70 4.14 1.76
CA THR A 44 2.92 3.60 0.64
C THR A 44 3.68 3.67 -0.68
N ALA A 45 4.35 4.79 -0.97
CA ALA A 45 5.15 4.94 -2.19
C ALA A 45 6.33 3.96 -2.24
N THR A 46 7.01 3.75 -1.11
CA THR A 46 8.08 2.75 -1.00
C THR A 46 7.53 1.34 -1.24
N LEU A 47 6.42 0.97 -0.58
CA LEU A 47 5.79 -0.33 -0.75
C LEU A 47 5.42 -0.61 -2.22
N VAL A 48 4.77 0.35 -2.90
CA VAL A 48 4.37 0.18 -4.31
C VAL A 48 5.59 -0.03 -5.22
N SER A 49 6.62 0.81 -5.07
CA SER A 49 7.86 0.71 -5.85
C SER A 49 8.57 -0.63 -5.63
N ASP A 50 8.61 -1.13 -4.40
CA ASP A 50 9.29 -2.37 -4.07
C ASP A 50 8.52 -3.60 -4.52
N VAL A 51 7.20 -3.66 -4.32
CA VAL A 51 6.37 -4.78 -4.81
C VAL A 51 6.44 -4.87 -6.33
N ARG A 52 6.28 -3.74 -7.05
CA ARG A 52 6.41 -3.74 -8.52
C ARG A 52 7.81 -4.14 -8.99
N GLY A 53 8.82 -3.85 -8.18
CA GLY A 53 10.20 -4.22 -8.41
C GLY A 53 10.59 -5.63 -7.97
N GLY A 54 9.68 -6.39 -7.35
CA GLY A 54 9.98 -7.73 -6.80
C GLY A 54 10.90 -7.71 -5.58
N ARG A 55 10.87 -6.63 -4.79
CA ARG A 55 11.76 -6.39 -3.62
C ARG A 55 10.99 -6.21 -2.32
N GLU A 56 9.76 -6.70 -2.23
CA GLU A 56 8.92 -6.54 -1.03
C GLU A 56 9.57 -7.11 0.25
N GLU A 57 10.31 -8.22 0.15
CA GLU A 57 11.00 -8.83 1.30
C GLU A 57 12.17 -8.01 1.84
N SER A 58 12.71 -7.08 1.04
CA SER A 58 13.77 -6.15 1.44
C SER A 58 13.26 -4.71 1.53
N SER A 59 11.93 -4.51 1.56
CA SER A 59 11.35 -3.17 1.59
C SER A 59 11.53 -2.53 2.96
N GLU A 60 11.90 -1.25 2.95
CA GLU A 60 11.98 -0.45 4.17
C GLU A 60 10.64 0.12 4.62
N SER A 61 9.55 -0.09 3.85
CA SER A 61 8.22 0.39 4.20
C SER A 61 7.77 -0.17 5.55
N ARG A 62 7.34 0.71 6.45
CA ARG A 62 6.80 0.30 7.76
C ARG A 62 5.51 -0.52 7.62
N LEU A 63 4.82 -0.40 6.50
CA LEU A 63 3.62 -1.20 6.20
C LEU A 63 3.92 -2.70 6.11
N LEU A 64 5.18 -3.10 5.91
CA LEU A 64 5.59 -4.51 5.85
C LEU A 64 6.30 -5.00 7.13
N LYS A 65 6.15 -4.28 8.24
CA LYS A 65 6.84 -4.57 9.51
C LYS A 65 5.84 -4.82 10.66
N GLY A 66 5.97 -5.98 11.31
CA GLY A 66 5.19 -6.36 12.49
C GLY A 66 3.68 -6.29 12.26
N TRP A 67 2.93 -5.80 13.26
CA TRP A 67 1.47 -5.73 13.23
C TRP A 67 0.88 -4.94 12.04
N ARG A 68 1.63 -4.00 11.45
CA ARG A 68 1.17 -3.26 10.25
C ARG A 68 1.09 -4.15 9.02
N ARG A 69 1.98 -5.13 8.94
CA ARG A 69 1.99 -6.12 7.86
C ARG A 69 0.72 -6.96 7.92
N GLU A 70 0.41 -7.45 9.11
CA GLU A 70 -0.81 -8.23 9.37
C GLU A 70 -2.09 -7.40 9.16
N LEU A 71 -2.09 -6.13 9.60
CA LEU A 71 -3.27 -5.27 9.48
C LEU A 71 -3.61 -4.92 8.02
N VAL A 72 -2.60 -4.60 7.21
CA VAL A 72 -2.83 -4.07 5.85
C VAL A 72 -1.73 -4.41 4.85
N GLY A 73 -0.48 -4.59 5.30
CA GLY A 73 0.65 -4.81 4.39
C GLY A 73 0.50 -6.02 3.47
N ASP A 74 0.14 -7.18 4.01
CA ASP A 74 -0.02 -8.40 3.21
C ASP A 74 -1.18 -8.26 2.21
N GLU A 75 -2.30 -7.67 2.63
CA GLU A 75 -3.43 -7.37 1.74
C GLU A 75 -3.04 -6.45 0.59
N LEU A 76 -2.23 -5.42 0.85
CA LEU A 76 -1.71 -4.51 -0.17
C LEU A 76 -0.76 -5.22 -1.14
N ILE A 77 0.08 -6.14 -0.67
CA ILE A 77 0.94 -6.95 -1.54
C ILE A 77 0.07 -7.80 -2.47
N GLU A 78 -0.90 -8.54 -1.93
CA GLU A 78 -1.81 -9.38 -2.71
C GLU A 78 -2.56 -8.56 -3.78
N LEU A 79 -3.05 -7.37 -3.40
CA LEU A 79 -3.72 -6.47 -4.32
C LEU A 79 -2.80 -5.98 -5.43
N LEU A 80 -1.60 -5.50 -5.10
CA LEU A 80 -0.62 -5.02 -6.08
C LEU A 80 -0.10 -6.12 -7.01
N ARG A 81 -0.19 -7.38 -6.56
CA ARG A 81 0.10 -8.57 -7.37
C ARG A 81 -1.10 -9.04 -8.20
N GLY A 82 -2.24 -8.35 -8.13
CA GLY A 82 -3.46 -8.71 -8.85
C GLY A 82 -4.16 -9.97 -8.31
N ARG A 83 -3.86 -10.38 -7.08
CA ARG A 83 -4.44 -11.55 -6.41
C ARG A 83 -5.67 -11.22 -5.55
N ARG A 84 -6.02 -9.93 -5.46
CA ARG A 84 -7.21 -9.42 -4.78
C ARG A 84 -7.87 -8.32 -5.61
N MET A 85 -9.15 -8.09 -5.33
CA MET A 85 -9.94 -7.03 -5.94
C MET A 85 -10.44 -6.05 -4.88
N VAL A 86 -10.45 -4.75 -5.22
CA VAL A 86 -11.08 -3.71 -4.38
C VAL A 86 -12.47 -3.40 -4.91
N GLY A 87 -13.44 -3.40 -4.02
CA GLY A 87 -14.81 -2.96 -4.29
C GLY A 87 -15.25 -1.86 -3.32
N VAL A 88 -16.41 -1.28 -3.62
CA VAL A 88 -17.13 -0.37 -2.72
C VAL A 88 -18.31 -1.13 -2.13
N ASN A 89 -18.50 -1.05 -0.81
CA ASN A 89 -19.68 -1.65 -0.17
C ASN A 89 -20.92 -0.72 -0.27
N PRO A 90 -22.14 -1.24 -0.11
CA PRO A 90 -23.37 -0.42 -0.16
C PRO A 90 -23.43 0.69 0.90
N GLU A 91 -22.76 0.50 2.03
CA GLU A 91 -22.77 1.41 3.18
C GLU A 91 -21.80 2.59 3.01
N GLY A 92 -20.97 2.58 1.97
CA GLY A 92 -19.89 3.54 1.76
C GLY A 92 -18.62 3.12 2.49
N GLY A 93 -17.63 2.66 1.73
CA GLY A 93 -16.39 2.11 2.26
C GLY A 93 -15.73 1.18 1.25
N LEU A 94 -14.44 0.92 1.46
CA LEU A 94 -13.69 -0.01 0.62
C LEU A 94 -13.73 -1.42 1.22
N LYS A 95 -13.94 -2.42 0.36
CA LYS A 95 -13.77 -3.83 0.70
C LYS A 95 -12.72 -4.46 -0.22
N VAL A 96 -12.03 -5.47 0.29
CA VAL A 96 -11.06 -6.24 -0.49
C VAL A 96 -11.47 -7.71 -0.46
N ASP A 97 -11.77 -8.23 -1.64
CA ASP A 97 -12.16 -9.63 -1.83
C ASP A 97 -10.99 -10.40 -2.47
N GLY A 98 -10.94 -11.72 -2.27
CA GLY A 98 -10.01 -12.59 -3.00
C GLY A 98 -10.25 -12.50 -4.51
N ALA A 99 -9.21 -12.67 -5.33
CA ALA A 99 -9.43 -12.89 -6.75
C ALA A 99 -10.24 -14.19 -6.91
N GLY A 100 -11.46 -14.06 -7.47
CA GLY A 100 -12.31 -15.19 -7.82
C GLY A 100 -11.73 -16.01 -8.97
#